data_AF-F6DU33-F1
#
_entry.id   AF-F6DU33-F1
#
_cell.length_a   1.000
_cell.length_b   1.000
_cell.length_c   1.000
_cell.angle_alpha   90.00
_cell.angle_beta   90.00
_cell.angle_gamma   90.00
#
_symmetry.space_group_name_H-M   'P 1'
#
loop_
_entity.id
_entity.type
_entity.pdbx_description
1 polymer ?
#
loop_
_entity_poly.entity_id
_entity_poly.type
_entity_poly.pdbx_seq_one_letter_code
_entity_poly.pdbx_strand_id
1 'polypeptide(L)' 'MQYLLTWIEGEEVFYRLVPTLEYDHLLLEGKNLIITKLDEPECEKVTH' A
#
# COMPACT_ATOMS: atom_id res chain seq x y z
N MET A 1 -9.81 -1.79 6.35
CA MET A 1 -9.08 -1.30 5.17
C MET A 1 -7.60 -1.45 5.45
N GLN A 2 -6.83 -1.95 4.50
CA GLN A 2 -5.38 -2.11 4.63
C GLN A 2 -4.72 -1.45 3.42
N TYR A 3 -3.48 -0.98 3.56
CA TYR A 3 -2.71 -0.43 2.46
C TYR A 3 -1.36 -1.12 2.37
N LEU A 4 -0.88 -1.27 1.14
CA LEU A 4 0.47 -1.69 0.83
C LEU A 4 1.22 -0.47 0.27
N LEU A 5 2.21 -0.01 1.01
CA LEU A 5 3.17 1.00 0.59
C LEU A 5 4.34 0.28 -0.07
N THR A 6 4.71 0.67 -1.28
CA THR A 6 5.86 0.11 -2.00
C THR A 6 6.72 1.24 -2.51
N TRP A 7 8.03 1.19 -2.30
CA TRP A 7 8.94 2.19 -2.82
C TRP A 7 10.27 1.57 -3.24
N ILE A 8 11.05 2.32 -4.03
CA ILE A 8 12.36 1.90 -4.53
C ILE A 8 13.43 2.76 -3.89
N GLU A 9 14.47 2.12 -3.35
CA GLU A 9 15.71 2.79 -2.91
C GLU A 9 16.90 2.13 -3.62
N GLY A 10 17.58 2.88 -4.49
CA GLY A 10 18.65 2.34 -5.33
C GLY A 10 18.10 1.29 -6.30
N GLU A 11 18.61 0.07 -6.21
CA GLU A 11 18.20 -1.09 -7.03
C GLU A 11 17.26 -2.05 -6.27
N GLU A 12 16.88 -1.71 -5.03
CA GLU A 12 16.08 -2.57 -4.15
C GLU A 12 14.63 -2.06 -4.04
N VAL A 13 13.69 -3.01 -3.94
CA VAL A 13 12.26 -2.75 -3.76
C VAL A 13 11.86 -3.04 -2.33
N PHE A 14 11.27 -2.03 -1.67
CA PHE A 14 10.81 -2.10 -0.30
C PHE A 14 9.29 -2.02 -0.24
N TYR A 15 8.71 -2.69 0.75
CA TYR A 15 7.27 -2.63 0.98
C TYR A 15 6.90 -2.67 2.46
N ARG A 16 5.73 -2.12 2.79
CA ARG A 16 5.14 -2.15 4.14
C ARG A 16 3.63 -2.22 4.05
N LEU A 17 3.04 -3.14 4.81
CA LEU A 17 1.60 -3.16 5.05
C LEU A 17 1.27 -2.23 6.22
N VAL A 18 0.29 -1.35 6.02
CA VAL A 18 -0.18 -0.43 7.06
C VAL A 18 -1.72 -0.50 7.16
N PRO A 19 -2.29 -0.49 8.38
CA PRO A 19 -3.74 -0.55 8.58
C PRO A 19 -4.43 0.77 8.23
N THR A 20 -3.71 1.88 8.28
CA THR A 20 -4.14 3.23 7.93
C THR A 20 -3.08 3.85 7.03
N LEU A 21 -3.42 4.88 6.25
CA LEU A 21 -2.47 5.58 5.37
C LEU A 21 -1.56 6.52 6.18
N GLU A 22 -0.98 6.00 7.26
CA GLU A 22 -0.04 6.68 8.13
C GLU A 22 1.37 6.21 7.79
N TYR A 23 2.09 7.04 7.05
CA TYR A 23 3.50 6.89 6.79
C TYR A 23 4.18 8.24 6.96
N ASP A 24 5.46 8.21 7.32
CA ASP A 24 6.24 9.43 7.44
C ASP A 24 6.51 9.96 6.02
N HIS A 25 5.83 11.05 5.69
CA HIS A 25 5.93 11.69 4.39
C HIS A 25 7.37 12.12 4.08
N LEU A 26 8.15 12.55 5.08
CA LEU A 26 9.52 13.01 4.88
C LEU A 26 10.46 11.86 4.51
N LEU A 27 10.22 10.66 5.07
CA LEU A 27 11.01 9.46 4.78
C LEU A 27 10.79 8.90 3.37
N LEU A 28 9.65 9.23 2.76
CA LEU A 28 9.24 8.76 1.45
C LEU A 28 9.15 9.90 0.41
N GLU A 29 9.47 11.13 0.81
CA GLU A 29 9.52 12.29 -0.06
C GLU A 29 10.64 12.11 -1.10
N GLY A 30 10.30 12.30 -2.37
CA GLY A 30 11.23 12.10 -3.48
C GLY A 30 11.51 10.62 -3.83
N LYS A 31 10.94 9.65 -3.10
CA LYS A 31 10.98 8.24 -3.49
C LYS A 31 9.86 7.90 -4.47
N ASN A 32 10.09 6.90 -5.32
CA ASN A 32 9.06 6.35 -6.20
C ASN A 32 8.06 5.51 -5.38
N LEU A 33 7.17 6.18 -4.65
CA LEU A 33 6.18 5.57 -3.77
C LEU A 33 4.92 5.20 -4.55
N ILE A 34 4.53 3.93 -4.45
CA ILE A 34 3.25 3.39 -4.91
C ILE A 34 2.43 3.02 -3.67
N ILE A 35 1.18 3.45 -3.65
CA ILE A 35 0.24 3.15 -2.57
C ILE A 35 -0.91 2.31 -3.13
N THR A 36 -1.01 1.08 -2.67
CA THR A 36 -2.08 0.16 -3.07
C THR A 36 -3.06 0.00 -1.92
N LYS A 37 -4.32 0.34 -2.15
CA LYS A 37 -5.40 0.03 -1.20
C LYS A 37 -5.77 -1.44 -1.35
N LEU A 38 -5.68 -2.18 -0.26
CA LEU A 38 -6.17 -3.54 -0.14
C LEU A 38 -7.57 -3.45 0.48
N ASP A 39 -8.58 -3.43 -0.39
CA ASP A 39 -9.94 -3.74 0.02
C ASP A 39 -10.04 -5.27 0.17
N GLU A 40 -10.74 -5.73 1.21
CA GLU A 40 -11.17 -7.12 1.24
C GLU A 40 -12.01 -7.36 -0.02
N PRO A 41 -11.85 -8.49 -0.72
CA PRO A 41 -12.72 -8.80 -1.84
C PRO A 41 -14.15 -8.66 -1.32
N GLU A 42 -14.94 -7.77 -1.92
CA GLU A 42 -16.38 -7.84 -1.76
C GLU A 42 -16.72 -9.26 -2.19
N CYS A 43 -17.03 -10.12 -1.22
CA CYS A 43 -17.53 -11.45 -1.49
C CYS A 43 -18.86 -11.18 -2.16
N GLU A 44 -18.85 -11.05 -3.50
CA GLU A 44 -20.04 -10.95 -4.31
C GLU A 44 -20.87 -12.16 -3.94
N LYS A 45 -21.86 -11.94 -3.08
CA LYS A 45 -22.88 -12.94 -2.77
C LYS A 45 -23.62 -13.13 -4.08
N VAL A 46 -23.16 -14.08 -4.88
CA VAL A 46 -23.90 -14.61 -6.01
C VAL A 46 -25.19 -15.17 -5.43
N THR A 47 -26.23 -14.33 -5.47
CA THR A 47 -27.57 -14.70 -5.02
C THR A 47 -28.18 -15.45 -6.18
N HIS A 48 -28.31 -16.77 -6.01
CA HIS A 48 -28.92 -17.68 -6.98
C HIS A 48 -30.45 -17.60 -6.91
#